data_AF-A0A1U7J1V0-F1
#
_entry.id   AF-A0A1U7J1V0-F1
#
_cell.length_a   1.000
_cell.length_b   1.000
_cell.length_c   1.000
_cell.angle_alpha   90.00
_cell.angle_beta   90.00
_cell.angle_gamma   90.00
#
_symmetry.space_group_name_H-M   'P 1'
#
loop_
_entity.id
_entity.type
_entity.pdbx_description
1 polymer ?
#
loop_
_entity_poly.entity_id
_entity_poly.type
_entity_poly.pdbx_seq_one_letter_code
_entity_poly.pdbx_strand_id
1 'polypeptide(L)'
;MGPVQVLSDIEAHLATANVPGAQDTWAVLSSQSASLQTFALYGQRFGRIEPHFKDYKSAVLDVLDSGLRDAGVLTRLFMLLDCAYLIALVLGMMVVKAGHRTRLA
;
A
#
# COMPACT_ATOMS: atom_id res chain seq x y z
N MET A 1 28.68 -12.68 -14.11
CA MET A 1 27.47 -11.99 -14.59
C MET A 1 26.84 -12.88 -15.64
N GLY A 2 25.62 -13.36 -15.41
CA GLY A 2 24.88 -14.09 -16.44
C GLY A 2 24.47 -13.15 -17.58
N PRO A 3 24.14 -13.67 -18.77
CA PRO A 3 23.66 -12.84 -19.88
C PRO A 3 22.35 -12.14 -19.49
N VAL A 4 22.25 -10.85 -19.81
CA VAL A 4 21.01 -10.08 -19.68
C VAL A 4 20.04 -10.58 -20.75
N GLN A 5 18.90 -11.13 -20.34
CA GLN A 5 17.85 -11.58 -21.24
C GLN A 5 16.86 -10.43 -21.48
N VAL A 6 16.83 -9.90 -22.69
CA VAL A 6 15.81 -8.93 -23.12
C VAL A 6 14.58 -9.72 -23.57
N LEU A 7 13.44 -9.53 -22.89
CA LEU A 7 12.22 -10.29 -23.15
C LEU A 7 11.42 -9.70 -24.33
N SER A 8 11.23 -8.38 -24.35
CA SER A 8 10.60 -7.61 -25.44
C SER A 8 10.60 -6.12 -25.09
N ASP A 9 10.35 -5.25 -26.08
CA ASP A 9 10.05 -3.85 -25.81
C ASP A 9 8.66 -3.69 -25.17
N ILE A 10 8.51 -2.72 -24.28
CA ILE A 10 7.24 -2.38 -23.62
C ILE A 10 6.99 -0.90 -23.86
N GLU A 11 5.88 -0.57 -24.52
CA GLU A 11 5.43 0.81 -24.65
C GLU A 11 4.92 1.31 -23.29
N ALA A 12 5.50 2.41 -22.82
CA ALA A 12 5.17 3.00 -21.53
C ALA A 12 5.48 4.49 -21.50
N HIS A 13 4.89 5.18 -20.53
CA HIS A 13 5.12 6.58 -20.24
C HIS A 13 5.86 6.71 -18.91
N LEU A 14 6.87 7.57 -18.87
CA LEU A 14 7.60 7.95 -17.67
C LEU A 14 7.19 9.36 -17.24
N ALA A 15 6.64 9.48 -16.03
CA ALA A 15 6.36 10.76 -15.40
C ALA A 15 7.37 11.02 -14.27
N THR A 16 8.08 12.15 -14.31
CA THR A 16 9.01 12.56 -13.25
C THR A 16 8.54 13.82 -12.54
N ALA A 17 8.68 13.87 -11.21
CA ALA A 17 8.36 15.05 -10.41
C ALA A 17 9.47 15.34 -9.40
N ASN A 18 9.92 16.59 -9.38
CA ASN A 18 10.79 17.15 -8.35
C ASN A 18 10.08 18.40 -7.81
N VAL A 19 9.61 18.31 -6.56
CA VAL A 19 8.85 19.40 -5.91
C VAL A 19 9.69 19.93 -4.75
N PRO A 20 10.01 21.24 -4.72
CA PRO A 20 10.73 21.83 -3.60
C PRO A 20 10.02 21.56 -2.26
N GLY A 21 10.77 21.04 -1.28
CA GLY A 21 10.25 20.71 0.05
C GLY A 21 9.62 19.33 0.18
N ALA A 22 9.44 18.57 -0.91
CA ALA A 22 9.10 17.15 -0.82
C ALA A 22 10.32 16.32 -0.39
N GLN A 23 10.10 15.23 0.37
CA GLN A 23 11.18 14.35 0.84
C GLN A 23 11.90 13.62 -0.30
N ASP A 24 11.15 13.22 -1.34
CA ASP A 24 11.67 12.38 -2.42
C ASP A 24 11.32 12.95 -3.81
N THR A 25 12.20 12.69 -4.77
CA THR A 25 11.90 12.86 -6.20
C THR A 25 11.19 11.62 -6.71
N TRP A 26 10.17 11.78 -7.55
CA TRP A 26 9.39 10.68 -8.09
C TRP A 26 9.69 10.42 -9.56
N ALA A 27 9.75 9.13 -9.91
CA ALA A 27 9.76 8.63 -11.27
C ALA A 27 8.75 7.47 -11.35
N VAL A 28 7.68 7.67 -12.13
CA VAL A 28 6.57 6.71 -12.25
C VAL A 28 6.47 6.23 -13.69
N LEU A 29 6.66 4.92 -13.88
CA LEU A 29 6.45 4.25 -15.16
C LEU A 29 5.01 3.72 -15.21
N SER A 30 4.29 3.98 -16.29
CA SER A 30 2.88 3.62 -16.45
C SER A 30 2.52 3.34 -17.90
N SER A 31 1.50 2.51 -18.14
CA SER A 31 0.87 2.36 -19.46
C SER A 31 -0.08 3.52 -19.81
N GLN A 32 -0.36 4.42 -18.86
CA GLN A 32 -1.21 5.60 -19.06
C GLN A 32 -0.36 6.83 -19.40
N SER A 33 -0.86 7.70 -20.27
CA SER A 33 -0.20 8.96 -20.61
C SER A 33 0.16 9.78 -19.37
N ALA A 34 1.40 10.29 -19.35
CA ALA A 34 1.90 11.06 -18.21
C ALA A 34 1.08 12.35 -17.98
N SER A 35 0.65 12.55 -16.74
CA SER A 35 -0.04 13.77 -16.31
C SER A 35 0.18 14.03 -14.81
N LEU A 36 -0.24 15.19 -14.31
CA LEU A 36 -0.24 15.45 -12.86
C LEU A 36 -1.09 14.42 -12.10
N GLN A 37 -2.14 13.89 -12.73
CA GLN A 37 -3.00 12.86 -12.15
C GLN A 37 -2.24 11.55 -11.90
N THR A 38 -1.17 11.26 -12.67
CA THR A 38 -0.31 10.09 -12.45
C THR A 38 0.29 10.11 -11.04
N PHE A 39 0.77 11.26 -10.58
CA PHE A 39 1.33 11.40 -9.23
C PHE A 39 0.25 11.40 -8.15
N ALA A 40 -0.91 11.99 -8.41
CA ALA A 40 -2.03 11.94 -7.48
C ALA A 40 -2.50 10.50 -7.24
N LEU A 41 -2.60 9.69 -8.30
CA LEU A 41 -2.97 8.28 -8.21
C LEU A 41 -1.87 7.46 -7.54
N TYR A 42 -0.61 7.62 -7.96
CA TYR A 42 0.53 6.94 -7.33
C TYR A 42 0.64 7.28 -5.84
N GLY A 43 0.41 8.54 -5.49
CA GLY A 43 0.43 9.04 -4.12
C GLY A 43 -0.61 8.38 -3.20
N GLN A 44 -1.71 7.84 -3.74
CA GLN A 44 -2.70 7.11 -2.94
C GLN A 44 -2.10 5.87 -2.26
N ARG A 45 -0.96 5.34 -2.74
CA ARG A 45 -0.22 4.24 -2.11
C ARG A 45 0.12 4.54 -0.64
N PHE A 46 0.62 5.74 -0.37
CA PHE A 46 1.12 6.16 0.94
C PHE A 46 0.01 6.40 1.96
N GLY A 47 -1.19 6.80 1.50
CA GLY A 47 -2.36 7.01 2.35
C GLY A 47 -3.29 5.80 2.49
N ARG A 48 -3.00 4.69 1.79
CA ARG A 48 -3.85 3.49 1.76
C ARG A 48 -3.09 2.24 2.12
N ILE A 49 -2.41 1.63 1.15
CA ILE A 49 -1.88 0.26 1.31
C ILE A 49 -0.57 0.23 2.09
N GLU A 50 0.23 1.30 2.04
CA GLU A 50 1.53 1.34 2.70
C GLU A 50 1.45 1.36 4.25
N PRO A 51 0.53 2.10 4.89
CA PRO A 51 0.25 1.94 6.31
C PRO A 51 -0.08 0.51 6.71
N HIS A 52 -0.87 -0.19 5.89
CA HIS A 52 -1.26 -1.57 6.14
C HIS A 52 -0.05 -2.54 6.10
N PHE A 53 0.87 -2.34 5.15
CA PHE A 53 2.13 -3.10 5.16
C PHE A 53 3.02 -2.76 6.36
N LYS A 54 2.98 -1.52 6.85
CA LYS A 54 3.73 -1.09 8.03
C LYS A 54 3.19 -1.73 9.31
N ASP A 55 1.87 -1.84 9.43
CA ASP A 55 1.19 -2.53 10.53
C ASP A 55 1.67 -3.98 10.67
N TYR A 56 1.80 -4.68 9.54
CA TYR A 56 2.34 -6.03 9.51
C TYR A 56 3.81 -6.13 9.89
N LYS A 57 4.64 -5.23 9.38
CA LYS A 57 6.08 -5.37 9.50
C LYS A 57 6.61 -4.96 10.87
N SER A 58 6.17 -3.82 11.40
CA SER A 58 6.89 -3.15 12.49
C SER A 58 6.05 -2.20 13.34
N ALA A 59 4.74 -2.09 13.11
CA ALA A 59 3.88 -1.19 13.89
C ALA A 59 2.95 -1.95 14.83
N VAL A 60 1.81 -2.45 14.33
CA VAL A 60 0.76 -3.04 15.19
C VAL A 60 1.05 -4.50 15.52
N LEU A 61 1.60 -5.25 14.57
CA LEU A 61 1.63 -6.72 14.63
C LEU A 61 3.03 -7.33 14.66
N ASP A 62 4.04 -6.56 14.23
CA ASP A 62 5.47 -6.90 14.32
C ASP A 62 5.81 -8.34 13.85
N VAL A 63 5.22 -8.74 12.72
CA VAL A 63 5.24 -10.14 12.26
C VAL A 63 6.67 -10.59 11.93
N LEU A 64 7.55 -9.67 11.52
CA LEU A 64 8.94 -10.01 11.21
C LEU A 64 9.69 -10.51 12.45
N ASP A 65 9.41 -9.92 13.60
CA ASP A 65 10.07 -10.24 14.88
C ASP A 65 9.32 -11.32 15.68
N SER A 66 8.11 -11.72 15.26
CA SER A 66 7.32 -12.81 15.88
C SER A 66 7.96 -14.21 15.86
N GLY A 67 9.02 -14.41 15.07
CA GLY A 67 9.66 -15.72 14.88
C GLY A 67 8.88 -16.71 13.99
N LEU A 68 7.71 -16.33 13.45
CA LEU A 68 6.97 -17.15 12.51
C LEU A 68 7.70 -17.21 11.16
N ARG A 69 8.02 -18.42 10.69
CA ARG A 69 8.75 -18.65 9.42
C ARG A 69 8.08 -19.66 8.49
N ASP A 70 7.07 -20.38 8.97
CA ASP A 70 6.31 -21.29 8.12
C ASP A 70 5.39 -20.51 7.18
N ALA A 71 5.58 -20.72 5.87
CA ALA A 71 4.83 -19.99 4.85
C ALA A 71 3.32 -20.25 4.94
N GLY A 72 2.89 -21.49 5.22
CA GLY A 72 1.47 -21.83 5.32
C GLY A 72 0.79 -21.20 6.53
N VAL A 73 1.50 -21.14 7.67
CA VAL A 73 1.05 -20.44 8.88
C VAL A 73 0.94 -18.94 8.61
N LEU A 74 1.96 -18.34 8.01
CA LEU A 74 1.95 -16.91 7.67
C LEU A 74 0.81 -16.57 6.70
N THR A 75 0.58 -17.38 5.66
CA THR A 75 -0.53 -17.17 4.72
C THR A 75 -1.87 -17.17 5.44
N ARG A 76 -2.13 -18.15 6.32
CA ARG A 76 -3.39 -18.21 7.09
C ARG A 76 -3.54 -17.03 8.05
N LEU A 77 -2.46 -16.65 8.71
CA LEU A 77 -2.44 -15.52 9.64
C LEU A 77 -2.76 -14.20 8.90
N PHE A 78 -2.06 -13.91 7.81
CA PHE A 78 -2.31 -12.71 7.01
C PHE A 78 -3.73 -12.68 6.46
N MET A 79 -4.26 -13.80 5.97
CA MET A 79 -5.64 -13.86 5.49
C MET A 79 -6.66 -13.55 6.60
N LEU A 80 -6.45 -14.08 7.81
CA LEU A 80 -7.30 -13.77 8.96
C LEU A 80 -7.23 -12.28 9.34
N LEU A 81 -6.02 -11.72 9.38
CA LEU A 81 -5.80 -10.31 9.70
C LEU A 81 -6.43 -9.40 8.64
N ASP A 82 -6.21 -9.68 7.36
CA ASP A 82 -6.83 -8.94 6.24
C ASP A 82 -8.36 -8.92 6.36
N CYS A 83 -8.98 -10.07 6.67
CA CYS A 83 -10.42 -10.15 6.93
C CYS A 83 -10.84 -9.30 8.12
N ALA A 84 -10.10 -9.36 9.23
CA ALA A 84 -10.39 -8.57 10.43
C ALA A 84 -10.28 -7.05 10.15
N TYR A 85 -9.24 -6.62 9.44
CA TYR A 85 -9.06 -5.23 9.01
C TYR A 85 -10.20 -4.76 8.12
N LEU A 86 -10.61 -5.57 7.13
CA LEU A 86 -11.74 -5.25 6.26
C LEU A 86 -13.05 -5.11 7.06
N ILE A 87 -13.32 -6.03 7.98
CA ILE A 87 -14.51 -5.96 8.85
C ILE A 87 -14.47 -4.69 9.70
N ALA A 88 -13.34 -4.40 10.36
CA ALA A 88 -13.18 -3.21 11.20
C ALA A 88 -13.36 -1.92 10.39
N LEU A 89 -12.82 -1.86 9.16
CA LEU A 89 -12.99 -0.72 8.26
C LEU A 89 -14.45 -0.54 7.84
N VAL A 90 -15.16 -1.61 7.50
CA VAL A 90 -16.59 -1.57 7.16
C VAL A 90 -17.43 -1.11 8.36
N LEU A 91 -17.19 -1.66 9.55
CA LEU A 91 -17.86 -1.24 10.79
C LEU A 91 -17.60 0.25 11.07
N GLY A 92 -16.34 0.69 10.98
CA GLY A 92 -15.97 2.09 11.16
C GLY A 92 -16.69 3.02 10.17
N MET A 93 -16.74 2.65 8.89
CA MET A 93 -17.49 3.42 7.88
C MET A 93 -18.99 3.47 8.19
N MET A 94 -19.60 2.38 8.65
CA MET A 94 -21.01 2.36 9.03
C MET A 94 -21.29 3.28 10.23
N VAL A 95 -20.45 3.25 11.26
CA VAL A 95 -20.54 4.14 12.43
C VAL A 95 -20.44 5.61 12.02
N VAL A 96 -19.51 5.94 11.13
CA VAL A 96 -19.33 7.29 10.60
C VAL A 96 -20.56 7.72 9.78
N LYS A 97 -21.05 6.85 8.89
CA LYS A 97 -22.23 7.13 8.06
C LYS A 97 -23.50 7.32 8.89
N ALA A 98 -23.62 6.60 10.01
CA ALA A 98 -24.73 6.76 10.96
C ALA A 98 -24.60 8.01 11.86
N GLY A 99 -23.52 8.81 11.71
CA GLY A 99 -23.30 10.01 12.51
C GLY A 99 -22.90 9.72 13.97
N HIS A 100 -22.45 8.49 14.27
CA HIS A 100 -22.15 8.05 15.63
C HIS A 100 -20.67 8.20 16.02
N ARG A 101 -19.85 8.85 15.18
CA ARG A 101 -18.39 8.99 15.39
C ARG A 101 -18.03 9.69 16.72
N THR A 102 -18.90 10.56 17.23
CA THR A 102 -18.70 11.32 18.48
C THR A 102 -19.30 10.67 19.74
N ARG A 103 -19.90 9.47 19.65
CA ARG A 103 -20.51 8.77 20.80
C ARG A 103 -19.60 7.77 21.51
N LEU A 104 -18.36 7.62 21.08
CA LEU A 104 -17.33 6.90 21.85
C LEU A 104 -16.72 7.90 22.85
N ALA A 105 -17.46 8.18 23.92
CA ALA A 105 -17.00 8.91 25.10
C ALA A 105 -16.96 7.95 26.29
#